data_AF-A0AAN7KZA6-F1
#
_entry.id   AF-A0AAN7KZA6-F1
#
_cell.length_a   1.000
_cell.length_b   1.000
_cell.length_c   1.000
_cell.angle_alpha   90.00
_cell.angle_beta   90.00
_cell.angle_gamma   90.00
#
_symmetry.space_group_name_H-M   'P 1'
#
loop_
_entity.id
_entity.type
_entity.pdbx_description
1 polymer ?
#
loop_
_entity_poly.entity_id
_entity_poly.type
_entity_poly.pdbx_seq_one_letter_code
_entity_poly.pdbx_strand_id
1 'polypeptide(L)'
;MTFSPSHRVDLKRMASKASLKQKFLKKWMEDLRTYGSSNPFTTVSERKRIIKLSADIAMASIQEGATKWSRALIENASQGMDTFKKSAMSDDRGARLPSAASVAKMIASKKISKSRRRRTRICKPPRPKRLQARSIAKRLVKKRTQVLKNLVPGGESMDDASLIKETLDYIMSLQVQVDVMRSLACMSEHLHRK
;
A
#
# COMPACT_ATOMS: atom_id res chain seq x y z
N MET A 1 -30.80 35.42 3.54
CA MET A 1 -30.47 34.17 2.79
C MET A 1 -29.69 33.24 3.69
N THR A 2 -30.37 32.37 4.43
CA THR A 2 -29.76 31.38 5.33
C THR A 2 -29.47 30.11 4.53
N PHE A 3 -28.20 29.86 4.20
CA PHE A 3 -27.79 28.65 3.49
C PHE A 3 -28.10 27.38 4.31
N SER A 4 -28.71 26.40 3.64
CA SER A 4 -29.09 25.09 4.19
C SER A 4 -27.90 24.36 4.84
N PRO A 5 -28.08 23.60 5.95
CA PRO A 5 -27.02 22.92 6.67
C PRO A 5 -26.12 22.01 5.79
N SER A 6 -26.67 21.44 4.71
CA SER A 6 -25.92 20.60 3.77
C SER A 6 -24.79 21.36 3.07
N HIS A 7 -25.05 22.57 2.59
CA HIS A 7 -24.05 23.37 1.87
C HIS A 7 -22.88 23.82 2.76
N ARG A 8 -23.11 24.04 4.07
CA ARG A 8 -22.03 24.39 5.00
C ARG A 8 -21.10 23.22 5.29
N VAL A 9 -21.63 22.00 5.38
CA VAL A 9 -20.83 20.78 5.58
C VAL A 9 -19.95 20.52 4.36
N ASP A 10 -20.49 20.72 3.16
CA ASP A 10 -19.75 20.55 1.91
C ASP A 10 -18.64 21.59 1.75
N LEU A 11 -18.88 22.86 2.11
CA LEU A 11 -17.86 23.90 2.04
C LEU A 11 -16.70 23.66 3.01
N LYS A 12 -16.99 23.24 4.25
CA LYS A 12 -15.97 22.90 5.25
C LYS A 12 -15.15 21.67 4.83
N ARG A 13 -15.80 20.69 4.21
CA ARG A 13 -15.17 19.49 3.64
C ARG A 13 -14.28 19.83 2.44
N MET A 14 -14.72 20.73 1.56
CA MET A 14 -13.91 21.19 0.42
C MET A 14 -12.70 22.02 0.86
N ALA A 15 -12.86 22.93 1.81
CA ALA A 15 -11.76 23.70 2.39
C ALA A 15 -10.72 22.79 3.07
N SER A 16 -11.17 21.74 3.77
CA SER A 16 -10.29 20.73 4.38
C SER A 16 -9.50 19.92 3.33
N LYS A 17 -10.13 19.56 2.21
CA LYS A 17 -9.42 18.89 1.10
C LYS A 17 -8.43 19.80 0.41
N ALA A 18 -8.78 21.06 0.16
CA ALA A 18 -7.89 22.04 -0.46
C ALA A 18 -6.66 22.32 0.41
N SER A 19 -6.84 22.44 1.72
CA SER A 19 -5.70 22.62 2.64
C SER A 19 -4.80 21.39 2.71
N LEU A 20 -5.36 20.16 2.63
CA LEU A 20 -4.56 18.94 2.53
C LEU A 20 -3.75 18.88 1.23
N LYS A 21 -4.32 19.25 0.09
CA LYS A 21 -3.59 19.35 -1.19
C LYS A 21 -2.43 20.35 -1.11
N GLN A 22 -2.64 21.51 -0.49
CA GLN A 22 -1.60 22.50 -0.28
C GLN A 22 -0.50 22.00 0.68
N LYS A 23 -0.87 21.40 1.81
CA LYS A 23 0.08 20.78 2.75
C LYS A 23 0.92 19.71 2.05
N PHE A 24 0.28 18.83 1.29
CA PHE A 24 0.95 17.79 0.51
C PHE A 24 1.93 18.39 -0.50
N LEU A 25 1.48 19.34 -1.33
CA LEU A 25 2.34 19.95 -2.35
C LEU A 25 3.56 20.64 -1.73
N LYS A 26 3.37 21.38 -0.63
CA LYS A 26 4.48 22.02 0.09
C LYS A 26 5.52 21.00 0.56
N LYS A 27 5.07 19.94 1.25
CA LYS A 27 5.94 18.85 1.71
C LYS A 27 6.64 18.15 0.56
N TRP A 28 5.90 17.87 -0.51
CA TRP A 28 6.45 17.19 -1.67
C TRP A 28 7.53 18.02 -2.39
N MET A 29 7.38 19.35 -2.50
CA MET A 29 8.41 20.23 -3.03
C MET A 29 9.66 20.28 -2.13
N GLU A 30 9.49 20.28 -0.81
CA GLU A 30 10.60 20.21 0.15
C GLU A 30 11.40 18.91 -0.04
N ASP A 31 10.71 17.77 -0.13
CA ASP A 31 11.33 16.46 -0.36
C ASP A 31 12.02 16.41 -1.72
N LEU A 32 11.35 16.81 -2.80
CA LEU A 32 11.92 16.84 -4.15
C LEU A 32 13.18 17.69 -4.25
N ARG A 33 13.24 18.84 -3.57
CA ARG A 33 14.46 19.66 -3.51
C ARG A 33 15.59 18.95 -2.79
N THR A 34 15.29 18.29 -1.68
CA THR A 34 16.26 17.51 -0.89
C THR A 34 16.87 16.38 -1.72
N TYR A 35 16.07 15.67 -2.53
CA TYR A 35 16.55 14.61 -3.40
C TYR A 35 17.19 15.12 -4.70
N GLY A 36 16.64 16.19 -5.30
CA GLY A 36 17.11 16.76 -6.56
C GLY A 36 18.49 17.43 -6.46
N SER A 37 18.81 18.03 -5.31
CA SER A 37 20.14 18.60 -5.07
C SER A 37 21.23 17.55 -4.84
N SER A 38 20.88 16.29 -4.63
CA SER A 38 21.83 15.24 -4.25
C SER A 38 22.47 14.50 -5.44
N ASN A 39 21.90 14.57 -6.64
CA ASN A 39 22.51 13.96 -7.83
C ASN A 39 22.00 14.61 -9.15
N PRO A 40 22.78 15.48 -9.81
CA PRO A 40 22.36 16.19 -11.02
C PRO A 40 22.32 15.30 -12.28
N PHE A 41 22.88 14.09 -12.27
CA PHE A 41 22.98 13.19 -13.43
C PHE A 41 22.14 11.93 -13.29
N THR A 42 20.85 12.08 -12.99
CA THR A 42 19.96 10.94 -12.74
C THR A 42 19.34 10.37 -14.01
N THR A 43 19.38 9.04 -14.15
CA THR A 43 18.70 8.34 -15.25
C THR A 43 17.17 8.51 -15.14
N VAL A 44 16.43 8.27 -16.22
CA VAL A 44 14.96 8.37 -16.20
C VAL A 44 14.34 7.47 -15.11
N SER A 45 14.88 6.27 -14.93
CA SER A 45 14.44 5.32 -13.91
C SER A 45 14.66 5.83 -12.48
N GLU A 46 15.77 6.52 -12.26
CA GLU A 46 16.12 7.13 -10.97
C GLU A 46 15.23 8.33 -10.65
N ARG A 47 15.02 9.21 -11.63
CA ARG A 47 14.08 10.33 -11.49
C ARG A 47 12.68 9.83 -11.14
N LYS A 48 12.20 8.79 -11.83
CA LYS A 48 10.91 8.15 -11.52
C LYS A 48 10.87 7.61 -10.08
N ARG A 49 11.96 6.99 -9.62
CA ARG A 49 12.07 6.46 -8.25
C ARG A 49 12.04 7.59 -7.22
N ILE A 50 12.80 8.66 -7.43
CA ILE A 50 12.85 9.84 -6.56
C ILE A 50 11.47 10.49 -6.46
N ILE A 51 10.79 10.68 -7.60
CA ILE A 51 9.43 11.23 -7.65
C ILE A 51 8.46 10.39 -6.82
N LYS A 52 8.53 9.05 -6.95
CA LYS A 52 7.69 8.15 -6.15
C LYS A 52 8.01 8.22 -4.66
N LEU A 53 9.28 8.10 -4.27
CA LEU A 53 9.70 8.10 -2.87
C LEU A 53 9.39 9.42 -2.18
N SER A 54 9.68 10.56 -2.83
CA SER A 54 9.34 11.88 -2.31
C SER A 54 7.83 12.06 -2.12
N ALA A 55 7.01 11.54 -3.04
CA ALA A 55 5.55 11.60 -2.89
C ALA A 55 5.08 10.72 -1.72
N ASP A 56 5.64 9.52 -1.55
CA ASP A 56 5.31 8.60 -0.44
C ASP A 56 5.68 9.22 0.92
N ILE A 57 6.84 9.86 1.04
CA ILE A 57 7.28 10.57 2.26
C ILE A 57 6.40 11.78 2.55
N ALA A 58 6.09 12.59 1.53
CA ALA A 58 5.22 13.75 1.69
C ALA A 58 3.80 13.34 2.13
N MET A 59 3.24 12.27 1.53
CA MET A 59 1.94 11.71 1.93
C MET A 59 1.95 11.19 3.37
N ALA A 60 3.03 10.54 3.81
CA ALA A 60 3.15 10.05 5.16
C ALA A 60 3.26 11.20 6.19
N SER A 61 3.96 12.28 5.81
CA SER A 61 4.26 13.43 6.68
C SER A 61 3.06 14.34 6.96
N ILE A 62 2.04 14.34 6.09
CA ILE A 62 0.85 15.18 6.28
C ILE A 62 -0.15 14.59 7.30
N GLN A 63 0.00 13.32 7.69
CA GLN A 63 -0.98 12.66 8.54
C GLN A 63 -0.81 13.06 10.01
N GLU A 64 -1.89 13.64 10.55
CA GLU A 64 -2.01 14.03 11.96
C GLU A 64 -2.18 12.77 12.81
N GLY A 65 -1.05 12.27 13.33
CA GLY A 65 -0.96 11.00 14.04
C GLY A 65 -0.29 9.93 13.18
N ALA A 66 0.70 9.24 13.74
CA ALA A 66 1.50 8.23 13.04
C ALA A 66 0.69 6.96 12.73
N THR A 67 -0.20 7.05 11.73
CA THR A 67 -0.96 5.92 11.17
C THR A 67 -0.01 4.77 10.84
N LYS A 68 -0.48 3.53 10.98
CA LYS A 68 0.35 2.36 10.70
C LYS A 68 0.79 2.36 9.23
N TRP A 69 -0.08 2.77 8.31
CA TRP A 69 0.27 2.86 6.88
C TRP A 69 1.30 3.96 6.59
N SER A 70 1.23 5.13 7.23
CA SER A 70 2.20 6.20 7.01
C SER A 70 3.61 5.83 7.50
N ARG A 71 3.69 5.14 8.65
CA ARG A 71 4.97 4.59 9.14
C ARG A 71 5.55 3.53 8.20
N ALA A 72 4.71 2.63 7.70
CA ALA A 72 5.14 1.62 6.74
C ALA A 72 5.65 2.25 5.43
N LEU A 73 5.07 3.35 4.96
CA LEU A 73 5.59 4.08 3.79
C LEU A 73 6.96 4.70 4.05
N ILE A 74 7.18 5.33 5.21
CA ILE A 74 8.48 5.90 5.58
C ILE A 74 9.55 4.80 5.65
N GLU A 75 9.22 3.65 6.23
CA GLU A 75 10.12 2.49 6.32
C GLU A 75 10.44 1.91 4.92
N ASN A 76 9.44 1.79 4.05
CA ASN A 76 9.67 1.36 2.66
C ASN A 76 10.54 2.37 1.90
N ALA A 77 10.38 3.66 2.17
CA ALA A 77 11.15 4.70 1.51
C ALA A 77 12.61 4.73 1.96
N SER A 78 12.89 4.50 3.24
CA SER A 78 14.27 4.41 3.75
C SER A 78 15.01 3.20 3.17
N GLN A 79 14.37 2.03 3.11
CA GLN A 79 14.94 0.83 2.47
C GLN A 79 15.18 1.04 0.96
N GLY A 80 14.28 1.76 0.30
CA GLY A 80 14.44 2.14 -1.10
C GLY A 80 15.65 3.04 -1.36
N MET A 81 16.01 3.90 -0.41
CA MET A 81 17.16 4.81 -0.58
C MET A 81 18.50 4.09 -0.35
N ASP A 82 18.57 3.19 0.63
CA ASP A 82 19.79 2.43 0.93
C ASP A 82 20.17 1.47 -0.19
N THR A 83 19.17 0.82 -0.81
CA THR A 83 19.40 -0.01 -2.00
C THR A 83 19.91 0.82 -3.17
N PHE A 84 19.42 2.06 -3.34
CA PHE A 84 19.87 2.98 -4.38
C PHE A 84 21.32 3.46 -4.18
N LYS A 85 21.67 3.85 -2.94
CA LYS A 85 23.04 4.24 -2.59
C LYS A 85 24.03 3.07 -2.71
N LYS A 86 23.63 1.85 -2.37
CA LYS A 86 24.45 0.64 -2.56
C LYS A 86 24.70 0.32 -4.03
N SER A 87 23.70 0.47 -4.91
CA SER A 87 23.89 0.23 -6.34
C SER A 87 24.74 1.28 -7.06
N ALA A 88 24.75 2.53 -6.56
CA ALA A 88 25.59 3.59 -7.13
C ALA A 88 27.08 3.49 -6.70
N MET A 89 27.39 2.69 -5.68
CA MET A 89 28.75 2.51 -5.11
C MET A 89 29.37 1.14 -5.44
N SER A 90 28.70 0.30 -6.23
CA SER A 90 29.24 -0.97 -6.72
C SER A 90 29.41 -0.90 -8.22
N ASP A 91 30.58 -0.43 -8.65
CA ASP A 91 31.14 -0.83 -9.94
C ASP A 91 32.11 -1.99 -9.72
N ASP A 92 32.09 -2.92 -10.68
CA ASP A 92 32.91 -4.12 -10.86
C ASP A 92 32.52 -5.45 -10.15
N ARG A 93 32.27 -6.44 -11.04
CA ARG A 93 32.17 -7.91 -10.90
C ARG A 93 30.92 -8.54 -10.26
N GLY A 94 30.06 -9.03 -11.16
CA GLY A 94 29.60 -10.41 -11.07
C GLY A 94 28.10 -10.58 -11.05
N ALA A 95 27.52 -10.72 -12.25
CA ALA A 95 26.19 -11.29 -12.42
C ALA A 95 26.04 -12.59 -11.63
N ARG A 96 25.19 -12.60 -10.60
CA ARG A 96 24.58 -13.83 -10.08
C ARG A 96 23.11 -13.60 -9.80
N LEU A 97 22.31 -14.13 -10.72
CA LEU A 97 20.91 -14.47 -10.57
C LEU A 97 20.67 -15.17 -9.22
N PRO A 98 19.55 -14.96 -8.53
CA PRO A 98 19.08 -15.94 -7.55
C PRO A 98 18.63 -17.19 -8.30
N SER A 99 19.51 -18.19 -8.28
CA SER A 99 19.25 -19.56 -8.72
C SER A 99 18.08 -20.15 -7.92
N ALA A 100 17.06 -20.59 -8.64
CA ALA A 100 16.06 -21.53 -8.17
C ALA A 100 16.77 -22.86 -7.86
N ALA A 101 17.21 -23.04 -6.62
CA ALA A 101 17.70 -24.32 -6.12
C ALA A 101 16.66 -24.92 -5.16
N SER A 102 15.85 -25.78 -5.76
CA SER A 102 15.21 -26.93 -5.14
C SER A 102 16.08 -27.56 -4.05
N VAL A 103 15.59 -27.57 -2.80
CA VAL A 103 16.00 -28.59 -1.82
C VAL A 103 14.88 -29.61 -1.74
N ALA A 104 14.98 -30.60 -2.62
CA ALA A 104 14.27 -31.86 -2.48
C ALA A 104 15.11 -32.80 -1.61
N LYS A 105 14.56 -33.23 -0.47
CA LYS A 105 14.47 -34.62 0.02
C LYS A 105 14.43 -34.67 1.55
N MET A 106 13.31 -35.18 2.06
CA MET A 106 13.40 -36.33 2.95
C MET A 106 12.12 -37.16 2.82
N ILE A 107 12.22 -38.23 2.02
CA ILE A 107 11.26 -39.33 2.03
C ILE A 107 11.67 -40.20 3.22
N ALA A 108 10.89 -40.16 4.29
CA ALA A 108 10.98 -41.13 5.37
C ALA A 108 9.71 -41.99 5.35
N SER A 109 9.87 -43.21 4.85
CA SER A 109 8.87 -44.27 4.80
C SER A 109 8.38 -44.59 6.21
N LYS A 110 7.10 -44.30 6.49
CA LYS A 110 6.36 -44.94 7.58
C LYS A 110 5.11 -45.58 7.02
N LYS A 111 5.21 -46.89 6.77
CA LYS A 111 4.06 -47.80 6.64
C LYS A 111 3.18 -47.60 7.87
N ILE A 112 2.03 -46.95 7.69
CA ILE A 112 0.94 -47.03 8.66
C ILE A 112 -0.14 -47.89 8.00
N SER A 113 -0.39 -49.01 8.67
CA SER A 113 -1.28 -50.07 8.26
C SER A 113 -2.66 -49.52 7.87
N LYS A 114 -3.16 -49.93 6.70
CA LYS A 114 -4.59 -49.84 6.39
C LYS A 114 -5.34 -50.83 7.27
N SER A 115 -5.55 -50.48 8.54
CA SER A 115 -6.60 -51.10 9.36
C SER A 115 -7.94 -50.59 8.83
N ARG A 116 -8.60 -51.46 8.09
CA ARG A 116 -9.98 -51.37 7.61
C ARG A 116 -10.94 -51.22 8.80
N ARG A 117 -11.06 -50.02 9.37
CA ARG A 117 -12.18 -49.71 10.24
C ARG A 117 -13.36 -49.24 9.39
N ARG A 118 -14.29 -50.17 9.14
CA ARG A 118 -15.68 -49.85 8.83
C ARG A 118 -16.20 -48.93 9.95
N ARG A 119 -16.06 -47.62 9.80
CA ARG A 119 -16.84 -46.66 10.57
C ARG A 119 -18.12 -46.43 9.80
N THR A 120 -19.20 -46.94 10.38
CA THR A 120 -20.58 -46.58 10.13
C THR A 120 -20.70 -45.16 9.59
N ARG A 121 -21.36 -45.02 8.43
CA ARG A 121 -21.80 -43.72 7.92
C ARG A 121 -22.82 -43.19 8.91
N ILE A 122 -22.36 -42.50 9.96
CA ILE A 122 -23.23 -41.61 10.71
C ILE A 122 -23.56 -40.49 9.74
N CYS A 123 -24.75 -40.59 9.13
CA CYS A 123 -25.37 -39.52 8.39
C CYS A 123 -25.50 -38.34 9.35
N LYS A 124 -24.50 -37.45 9.36
CA LYS A 124 -24.61 -36.18 10.07
C LYS A 124 -25.78 -35.43 9.43
N PRO A 125 -26.75 -34.92 10.21
CA PRO A 125 -27.86 -34.18 9.65
C PRO A 125 -27.32 -33.00 8.81
N PRO A 126 -27.96 -32.68 7.67
CA PRO A 126 -27.54 -31.57 6.84
C PRO A 126 -27.49 -30.29 7.71
N ARG A 127 -26.32 -29.65 7.74
CA ARG A 127 -26.16 -28.40 8.52
C ARG A 127 -27.22 -27.40 8.06
N PRO A 128 -27.90 -26.69 8.97
CA PRO A 128 -28.88 -25.67 8.62
C PRO A 128 -28.34 -24.75 7.54
N LYS A 129 -29.11 -24.50 6.46
CA LYS A 129 -28.70 -23.65 5.32
C LYS A 129 -28.11 -22.30 5.77
N ARG A 130 -28.63 -21.73 6.87
CA ARG A 130 -28.12 -20.50 7.51
C ARG A 130 -26.67 -20.62 8.02
N LEU A 131 -26.27 -21.75 8.61
CA LEU A 131 -24.89 -21.97 9.06
C LEU A 131 -23.93 -22.12 7.88
N GLN A 132 -24.40 -22.72 6.78
CA GLN A 132 -23.63 -22.81 5.53
C GLN A 132 -23.41 -21.42 4.92
N ALA A 133 -24.47 -20.62 4.78
CA ALA A 133 -24.38 -19.24 4.30
C ALA A 133 -23.43 -18.39 5.17
N ARG A 134 -23.55 -18.48 6.51
CA ARG A 134 -22.63 -17.80 7.44
C ARG A 134 -21.18 -18.24 7.24
N SER A 135 -20.93 -19.53 7.02
CA SER A 135 -19.58 -20.04 6.79
C SER A 135 -18.98 -19.57 5.46
N ILE A 136 -19.81 -19.48 4.41
CA ILE A 136 -19.43 -18.95 3.11
C ILE A 136 -19.11 -17.45 3.22
N ALA A 137 -19.97 -16.68 3.86
CA ALA A 137 -19.76 -15.25 4.11
C ALA A 137 -18.46 -15.00 4.90
N LYS A 138 -18.21 -15.75 5.98
CA LYS A 138 -16.96 -15.67 6.73
C LYS A 138 -15.73 -15.96 5.87
N ARG A 139 -15.80 -16.97 5.00
CA ARG A 139 -14.71 -17.30 4.07
C ARG A 139 -14.47 -16.17 3.06
N LEU A 140 -15.54 -15.57 2.54
CA LEU A 140 -15.45 -14.46 1.59
C LEU A 140 -14.85 -13.21 2.24
N VAL A 141 -15.34 -12.85 3.43
CA VAL A 141 -14.79 -11.73 4.22
C VAL A 141 -13.31 -11.95 4.49
N LYS A 142 -12.91 -13.13 4.99
CA LYS A 142 -11.49 -13.45 5.23
C LYS A 142 -10.62 -13.27 3.98
N LYS A 143 -11.10 -13.72 2.81
CA LYS A 143 -10.38 -13.53 1.54
C LYS A 143 -10.26 -12.06 1.16
N ARG A 144 -11.35 -11.28 1.28
CA ARG A 144 -11.36 -9.84 0.94
C ARG A 144 -10.48 -9.04 1.91
N THR A 145 -10.55 -9.34 3.20
CA THR A 145 -9.67 -8.76 4.22
C THR A 145 -8.21 -9.04 3.89
N GLN A 146 -7.85 -10.27 3.49
CA GLN A 146 -6.47 -10.58 3.11
C GLN A 146 -6.00 -9.77 1.90
N VAL A 147 -6.84 -9.62 0.87
CA VAL A 147 -6.52 -8.75 -0.27
C VAL A 147 -6.30 -7.32 0.19
N LEU A 148 -7.15 -6.80 1.08
CA LEU A 148 -7.03 -5.44 1.59
C LEU A 148 -5.75 -5.24 2.41
N LYS A 149 -5.37 -6.22 3.25
CA LYS A 149 -4.10 -6.20 4.01
C LYS A 149 -2.87 -6.08 3.11
N ASN A 150 -2.92 -6.66 1.91
CA ASN A 150 -1.83 -6.61 0.95
C ASN A 150 -1.82 -5.30 0.13
N LEU A 151 -2.92 -4.54 0.11
CA LEU A 151 -3.04 -3.29 -0.63
C LEU A 151 -2.66 -2.07 0.22
N VAL A 152 -2.98 -2.10 1.52
CA VAL A 152 -2.66 -1.01 2.45
C VAL A 152 -1.23 -1.19 2.96
N PRO A 153 -0.37 -0.16 2.89
CA PRO A 153 0.98 -0.24 3.46
C PRO A 153 0.92 -0.67 4.93
N GLY A 154 1.69 -1.70 5.30
CA GLY A 154 1.68 -2.24 6.66
C GLY A 154 0.39 -3.01 7.06
N GLY A 155 -0.53 -3.24 6.14
CA GLY A 155 -1.84 -3.85 6.41
C GLY A 155 -1.76 -5.28 6.94
N GLU A 156 -0.70 -6.03 6.62
CA GLU A 156 -0.51 -7.41 7.09
C GLU A 156 -0.54 -7.53 8.62
N SER A 157 0.02 -6.54 9.32
CA SER A 157 0.10 -6.51 10.79
C SER A 157 -1.13 -5.92 11.48
N MET A 158 -2.13 -5.43 10.72
CA MET A 158 -3.31 -4.76 11.28
C MET A 158 -4.43 -5.75 11.66
N ASP A 159 -5.18 -5.41 12.70
CA ASP A 159 -6.48 -6.03 12.96
C ASP A 159 -7.55 -5.52 11.97
N ASP A 160 -8.66 -6.26 11.83
CA ASP A 160 -9.69 -5.97 10.82
C ASP A 160 -10.33 -4.58 11.01
N ALA A 161 -10.49 -4.08 12.24
CA ALA A 161 -11.11 -2.78 12.50
C ALA A 161 -10.15 -1.63 12.19
N SER A 162 -8.89 -1.74 12.64
CA SER A 162 -7.84 -0.79 12.26
C SER A 162 -7.62 -0.75 10.75
N LEU A 163 -7.66 -1.91 10.08
CA LEU A 163 -7.45 -2.01 8.63
C LEU A 163 -8.46 -1.16 7.86
N ILE A 164 -9.75 -1.23 8.20
CA ILE A 164 -10.78 -0.43 7.53
C ILE A 164 -10.57 1.06 7.77
N LYS A 165 -10.26 1.46 9.01
CA LYS A 165 -10.00 2.86 9.36
C LYS A 165 -8.81 3.41 8.56
N GLU A 166 -7.68 2.71 8.61
CA GLU A 166 -6.44 3.07 7.93
C GLU A 166 -6.62 3.06 6.40
N THR A 167 -7.47 2.17 5.86
CA THR A 167 -7.83 2.16 4.42
C THR A 167 -8.54 3.44 4.01
N LEU A 168 -9.49 3.94 4.81
CA LEU A 168 -10.21 5.18 4.50
C LEU A 168 -9.25 6.38 4.45
N ASP A 169 -8.35 6.44 5.43
CA ASP A 169 -7.32 7.47 5.49
C ASP A 169 -6.38 7.36 4.27
N TYR A 170 -5.94 6.15 3.92
CA TYR A 170 -5.06 5.92 2.77
C TYR A 170 -5.74 6.27 1.43
N ILE A 171 -7.02 5.94 1.24
CA ILE A 171 -7.78 6.35 0.04
C ILE A 171 -7.82 7.88 -0.08
N MET A 172 -8.04 8.59 1.03
CA MET A 172 -8.06 10.05 1.02
C MET A 172 -6.70 10.62 0.63
N SER A 173 -5.60 10.07 1.18
CA SER A 173 -4.23 10.49 0.84
C SER A 173 -3.90 10.21 -0.62
N LEU A 174 -4.30 9.06 -1.17
CA LEU A 174 -4.13 8.74 -2.60
C LEU A 174 -4.89 9.71 -3.50
N GLN A 175 -6.12 10.09 -3.14
CA GLN A 175 -6.88 11.10 -3.89
C GLN A 175 -6.15 12.44 -3.90
N VAL A 176 -5.63 12.89 -2.75
CA VAL A 176 -4.85 14.13 -2.64
C VAL A 176 -3.60 14.08 -3.52
N GLN A 177 -2.82 13.00 -3.45
CA GLN A 177 -1.61 12.79 -4.26
C GLN A 177 -1.94 12.88 -5.76
N VAL A 178 -2.89 12.08 -6.23
CA VAL A 178 -3.25 11.99 -7.65
C VAL A 178 -3.80 13.32 -8.17
N ASP A 179 -4.63 14.01 -7.40
CA ASP A 179 -5.19 15.31 -7.80
C ASP A 179 -4.10 16.37 -7.98
N VAL A 180 -3.12 16.42 -7.06
CA VAL A 180 -2.00 17.37 -7.16
C VAL A 180 -1.12 17.03 -8.36
N MET A 181 -0.78 15.76 -8.57
CA MET A 181 0.03 15.33 -9.71
C MET A 181 -0.63 15.63 -11.06
N ARG A 182 -1.94 15.38 -11.18
CA ARG A 182 -2.71 15.71 -12.39
C ARG A 182 -2.73 17.21 -12.67
N SER A 183 -2.88 18.03 -11.62
CA SER A 183 -2.87 19.49 -11.75
C SER A 183 -1.54 20.00 -12.29
N LEU A 184 -0.42 19.47 -11.78
CA LEU A 184 0.93 19.81 -12.27
C LEU A 184 1.17 19.34 -13.70
N ALA A 185 0.75 18.11 -14.05
CA ALA A 185 0.87 17.60 -15.41
C ALA A 185 0.09 18.48 -16.40
N CYS A 186 -1.16 18.81 -16.08
CA CYS A 186 -1.99 19.72 -16.86
C CYS A 186 -1.30 21.09 -17.07
N MET A 187 -0.80 21.71 -16.00
CA MET A 187 -0.06 22.98 -16.09
C MET A 187 1.18 22.87 -17.00
N SER A 188 1.93 21.76 -16.90
CA SER A 188 3.12 21.54 -17.74
C SER A 188 2.78 21.38 -19.22
N GLU A 189 1.67 20.73 -19.57
CA GLU A 189 1.23 20.56 -20.96
C GLU A 189 0.80 21.90 -21.59
N HIS A 190 0.15 22.77 -20.81
CA HIS A 190 -0.23 24.10 -21.28
C HIS A 190 0.96 25.03 -21.49
N LEU A 191 2.04 24.86 -20.70
CA LEU A 191 3.27 25.64 -20.87
C LEU A 191 4.03 25.27 -22.15
N HIS A 192 4.01 23.99 -22.56
CA HIS A 192 4.71 23.51 -23.76
C HIS A 192 3.95 23.76 -25.07
N ARG A 193 2.67 24.14 -25.01
CA ARG A 193 1.85 24.50 -26.19
C ARG A 193 1.88 26.00 -26.51
N LYS A 194 2.60 26.81 -25.75
CA LYS A 194 2.85 28.23 -26.02
C LYS A 194 4.26 28.41 -26.52
#